data_AF-A0A495QQ83-F1
#
_entry.id   AF-A0A495QQ83-F1
#
_cell.length_a   1.000
_cell.length_b   1.000
_cell.length_c   1.000
_cell.angle_alpha   90.00
_cell.angle_beta   90.00
_cell.angle_gamma   90.00
#
_symmetry.space_group_name_H-M   'P 1'
#
loop_
_entity.id
_entity.type
_entity.pdbx_description
1 polymer ?
#
loop_
_entity_poly.entity_id
_entity_poly.type
_entity_poly.pdbx_seq_one_letter_code
_entity_poly.pdbx_strand_id
1 'polypeptide(L)'
;MTVGLWTLRDSPLRPRELQDRIGGISHKVLNQSLRRLERDGRVTRRRYAEAPPRVEYDLTGPGRGMLEPLFALGRWTERYADEVLNAQALSGR
;
A
#
# COMPACT_ATOMS: atom_id res chain seq x y z
N MET A 1 -4.32 5.51 6.05
CA MET A 1 -3.83 4.24 6.62
C MET A 1 -3.71 3.22 5.47
N THR A 2 -2.50 2.72 5.20
CA THR A 2 -2.20 1.50 4.40
C THR A 2 -2.36 1.48 2.86
N VAL A 3 -2.65 2.59 2.15
CA VAL A 3 -2.71 2.56 0.66
C VAL A 3 -1.36 2.23 0.01
N GLY A 4 -0.25 2.69 0.61
CA GLY A 4 1.10 2.44 0.08
C GLY A 4 1.66 1.04 0.30
N LEU A 5 1.01 0.19 1.10
CA LEU A 5 1.47 -1.19 1.29
C LEU A 5 1.09 -2.06 0.09
N TRP A 6 -0.09 -1.80 -0.49
CA TRP A 6 -0.63 -2.60 -1.59
C TRP A 6 0.19 -2.43 -2.88
N THR A 7 0.79 -1.27 -3.11
CA THR A 7 1.63 -1.01 -4.29
C THR A 7 2.93 -1.83 -4.29
N LEU A 8 3.41 -2.24 -3.11
CA LEU A 8 4.60 -3.09 -2.92
C LEU A 8 4.30 -4.59 -2.96
N ARG A 9 3.05 -5.00 -3.19
CA ARG A 9 2.67 -6.42 -3.17
C ARG A 9 3.39 -7.25 -4.23
N ASP A 10 3.59 -6.68 -5.41
CA ASP A 10 4.02 -7.40 -6.62
C ASP A 10 5.55 -7.36 -6.81
N SER A 11 6.20 -6.25 -6.46
CA SER A 11 7.64 -6.05 -6.65
C SER A 11 8.18 -4.96 -5.73
N PRO A 12 9.49 -4.99 -5.39
CA PRO A 12 10.18 -3.84 -4.82
C PRO A 12 10.01 -2.61 -5.72
N LEU A 13 9.84 -1.43 -5.12
CA LEU A 13 9.66 -0.17 -5.86
C LEU A 13 10.52 0.95 -5.28
N ARG A 14 10.90 1.89 -6.15
CA ARG A 14 11.57 3.14 -5.79
C ARG A 14 10.57 4.13 -5.17
N PRO A 15 11.01 5.08 -4.32
CA PRO A 15 10.13 6.11 -3.75
C PRO A 15 9.29 6.86 -4.77
N ARG A 16 9.88 7.20 -5.93
CA ARG A 16 9.17 7.96 -6.96
C ARG A 16 8.06 7.12 -7.59
N GLU A 17 8.35 5.87 -7.91
CA GLU A 17 7.35 4.92 -8.45
C GLU A 17 6.22 4.67 -7.46
N LEU A 18 6.54 4.61 -6.15
CA LEU A 18 5.54 4.53 -5.10
C LEU A 18 4.67 5.79 -5.04
N GLN A 19 5.27 6.97 -5.17
CA GLN A 19 4.52 8.21 -5.19
C GLN A 19 3.58 8.27 -6.39
N ASP A 20 4.09 7.93 -7.58
CA ASP A 20 3.34 7.97 -8.82
C ASP A 20 2.17 6.97 -8.79
N ARG A 21 2.36 5.78 -8.22
CA ARG A 21 1.30 4.77 -8.07
C ARG A 21 0.25 5.14 -7.03
N ILE A 22 0.65 5.74 -5.90
CA ILE A 22 -0.30 6.10 -4.84
C ILE A 22 -1.11 7.33 -5.25
N GLY A 23 -0.47 8.31 -5.92
CA GLY A 23 -1.09 9.56 -6.34
C GLY A 23 -1.45 10.47 -5.15
N GLY A 24 -1.50 11.79 -5.38
CA GLY A 24 -2.05 12.76 -4.41
C GLY A 24 -1.30 12.92 -3.08
N ILE A 25 -0.17 12.23 -2.87
CA ILE A 25 0.65 12.33 -1.65
C ILE A 25 1.94 13.11 -1.90
N SER A 26 2.33 13.95 -0.95
CA SER A 26 3.62 14.64 -1.01
C SER A 26 4.78 13.67 -0.73
N HIS A 27 5.94 13.93 -1.33
CA HIS A 27 7.18 13.19 -1.06
C HIS A 27 7.54 13.11 0.43
N LYS A 28 7.24 14.17 1.20
CA LYS A 28 7.51 14.22 2.64
C LYS A 28 6.66 13.19 3.39
N VAL A 29 5.36 13.16 3.09
CA VAL A 29 4.40 12.23 3.72
C VAL A 29 4.72 10.78 3.33
N LEU A 30 5.08 10.52 2.07
CA LEU A 30 5.51 9.21 1.62
C LEU A 30 6.74 8.72 2.39
N ASN A 31 7.80 9.54 2.45
CA ASN A 31 9.03 9.17 3.17
C ASN A 31 8.79 8.96 4.66
N GLN A 32 7.94 9.77 5.30
CA GLN A 32 7.57 9.58 6.70
C GLN A 32 6.84 8.25 6.91
N SER A 33 5.93 7.90 6.00
CA SER A 33 5.18 6.64 6.04
C SER A 33 6.11 5.43 5.84
N LEU A 34 7.02 5.49 4.85
CA LEU A 34 8.01 4.43 4.60
C LEU A 34 8.95 4.24 5.80
N ARG A 35 9.44 5.32 6.40
CA ARG A 35 10.28 5.25 7.62
C ARG A 35 9.54 4.61 8.80
N ARG A 36 8.24 4.88 8.94
CA ARG A 36 7.41 4.25 9.98
C ARG A 36 7.24 2.76 9.70
N LEU A 37 6.93 2.38 8.45
CA LEU A 37 6.80 0.97 8.06
C LEU A 37 8.12 0.19 8.19
N GLU A 38 9.24 0.83 7.91
CA GLU A 38 10.60 0.28 8.11
C GLU A 38 10.87 0.07 9.61
N ARG A 39 10.58 1.07 10.45
CA ARG A 39 10.73 0.97 11.91
C ARG A 39 9.83 -0.12 12.51
N ASP A 40 8.62 -0.26 11.99
CA ASP A 40 7.66 -1.29 12.42
C ASP A 40 8.03 -2.70 11.88
N GLY A 41 9.10 -2.84 11.09
CA GLY A 41 9.55 -4.11 10.53
C GLY A 41 8.66 -4.67 9.41
N ARG A 42 7.79 -3.85 8.81
CA ARG A 42 6.84 -4.24 7.75
C ARG A 42 7.39 -4.05 6.34
N VAL A 43 8.32 -3.11 6.19
CA VAL A 43 9.00 -2.81 4.93
C VAL A 43 10.50 -2.89 5.17
N THR A 44 11.24 -3.42 4.21
CA THR A 44 12.70 -3.35 4.18
C THR A 44 13.15 -2.35 3.14
N ARG A 45 14.25 -1.67 3.42
CA ARG A 45 14.87 -0.70 2.51
C ARG A 45 16.20 -1.25 2.02
N ARG A 46 16.28 -1.55 0.72
CA ARG A 46 17.50 -2.06 0.09
C ARG A 46 18.18 -0.96 -0.72
N ARG A 47 19.45 -0.71 -0.42
CA ARG A 47 20.32 0.20 -1.19
C ARG A 47 21.15 -0.63 -2.17
N TYR A 48 21.26 -0.15 -3.40
CA TYR A 48 22.12 -0.74 -4.41
C TYR A 48 23.23 0.26 -4.75
N ALA A 49 24.49 -0.19 -4.59
CA ALA A 49 25.69 0.61 -4.83
C ALA A 49 26.14 0.55 -6.30
N GLU A 50 25.20 0.66 -7.23
CA GLU A 50 25.44 0.78 -8.66
C GLU A 50 25.45 2.25 -9.09
N ALA A 51 25.86 2.53 -10.33
CA ALA A 51 25.78 3.85 -10.92
C ALA A 51 24.60 3.91 -11.91
N PRO A 52 23.56 4.74 -11.67
CA PRO A 52 23.35 5.63 -10.53
C PRO A 52 22.85 4.90 -9.26
N PRO A 53 23.22 5.34 -8.04
CA PRO A 53 22.77 4.69 -6.82
C PRO A 53 21.25 4.67 -6.71
N ARG A 54 20.67 3.51 -6.42
CA ARG A 54 19.22 3.36 -6.25
C ARG A 54 18.84 2.77 -4.91
N VAL A 55 17.62 3.07 -4.49
CA VAL A 55 17.01 2.51 -3.29
C VAL A 55 15.64 1.96 -3.61
N GLU A 56 15.36 0.77 -3.12
CA GLU A 56 14.07 0.09 -3.29
C GLU A 56 13.52 -0.26 -1.91
N TYR A 57 12.19 -0.29 -1.84
CA TYR A 57 11.45 -0.74 -0.68
C TYR A 57 10.72 -2.02 -1.05
N ASP A 58 10.70 -3.00 -0.15
CA ASP A 58 9.99 -4.27 -0.32
C ASP A 58 9.26 -4.64 0.97
N LEU A 59 8.21 -5.44 0.87
CA LEU A 59 7.50 -5.97 2.03
C LEU A 59 8.30 -7.09 2.68
N THR A 60 8.43 -7.01 4.00
CA THR A 60 8.92 -8.13 4.80
C THR A 60 7.86 -9.24 4.87
N GLY A 61 8.19 -10.43 5.39
CA GLY A 61 7.22 -11.49 5.63
C GLY A 61 5.98 -11.00 6.40
N PRO A 62 6.13 -10.35 7.57
CA PRO A 62 5.01 -9.73 8.29
C PRO A 62 4.27 -8.65 7.49
N GLY A 63 4.99 -7.83 6.71
CA GLY A 63 4.39 -6.83 5.81
C GLY A 63 3.50 -7.46 4.73
N ARG A 64 3.91 -8.59 4.17
CA ARG A 64 3.11 -9.38 3.21
C ARG A 64 1.90 -10.01 3.90
N GLY A 65 2.04 -10.48 5.14
CA GLY A 65 0.92 -11.01 5.93
C GLY A 65 -0.22 -9.99 6.15
N MET A 66 0.09 -8.70 6.23
CA MET A 66 -0.94 -7.65 6.31
C MET A 66 -1.77 -7.48 5.04
N LEU A 67 -1.33 -8.02 3.89
CA LEU A 67 -2.11 -7.98 2.67
C LEU A 67 -3.31 -8.93 2.73
N GLU A 68 -3.23 -10.02 3.49
CA GLU A 68 -4.30 -10.99 3.63
C GLU A 68 -5.63 -10.39 4.12
N PRO A 69 -5.68 -9.65 5.25
CA PRO A 69 -6.91 -8.99 5.68
C PRO A 69 -7.39 -7.92 4.68
N LEU A 70 -6.48 -7.24 3.96
CA LEU A 70 -6.86 -6.29 2.91
C LEU A 70 -7.53 -6.99 1.73
N PHE A 71 -7.02 -8.13 1.29
CA PHE A 71 -7.66 -8.94 0.26
C PHE A 71 -8.99 -9.52 0.73
N ALA A 72 -9.09 -9.95 1.99
CA ALA A 72 -10.35 -10.42 2.56
C ALA A 72 -11.41 -9.31 2.55
N LEU A 73 -11.02 -8.09 2.91
CA LEU A 73 -11.90 -6.92 2.83
C LEU A 73 -12.30 -6.62 1.38
N GLY A 74 -11.36 -6.66 0.44
CA GLY A 74 -11.62 -6.49 -0.99
C GLY A 74 -12.65 -7.49 -1.53
N ARG A 75 -12.48 -8.77 -1.22
CA ARG A 75 -13.44 -9.83 -1.59
C ARG A 75 -14.80 -9.64 -0.94
N TRP A 76 -14.85 -9.17 0.30
CA TRP A 76 -16.11 -8.84 0.95
C TRP A 76 -16.80 -7.69 0.23
N THR A 77 -16.08 -6.61 -0.11
CA THR A 77 -16.64 -5.49 -0.88
C THR A 77 -17.12 -5.93 -2.25
N GLU A 78 -16.38 -6.76 -2.98
CA GLU A 78 -16.83 -7.30 -4.28
C GLU A 78 -18.12 -8.11 -4.15
N ARG A 79 -18.27 -8.87 -3.05
CA ARG A 79 -19.45 -9.69 -2.80
C ARG A 79 -20.69 -8.87 -2.44
N TYR A 80 -20.53 -7.82 -1.65
CA TYR A 80 -21.66 -7.10 -1.04
C TYR A 80 -21.81 -5.66 -1.52
N ALA A 81 -20.97 -5.18 -2.45
CA ALA A 81 -21.02 -3.80 -2.94
C ALA A 81 -22.43 -3.43 -3.44
N ASP A 82 -23.01 -4.28 -4.28
CA ASP A 82 -24.34 -4.02 -4.85
C ASP A 82 -25.42 -4.01 -3.77
N GLU A 83 -25.38 -4.93 -2.81
CA GLU A 83 -26.32 -4.96 -1.69
C GLU A 83 -26.22 -3.69 -0.84
N VAL A 84 -25.00 -3.25 -0.52
CA VAL A 84 -24.75 -2.03 0.25
C VAL A 84 -25.22 -0.79 -0.50
N LEU A 85 -24.90 -0.68 -1.80
CA LEU A 85 -25.32 0.44 -2.64
C LEU A 85 -26.84 0.50 -2.81
N ASN A 86 -27.48 -0.66 -3.00
CA ASN A 86 -28.94 -0.75 -3.09
C ASN A 86 -29.61 -0.37 -1.77
N ALA A 87 -29.07 -0.82 -0.62
CA ALA A 87 -29.57 -0.43 0.69
C ALA A 87 -29.44 1.09 0.92
N GLN A 88 -28.32 1.71 0.52
CA GLN A 88 -28.13 3.15 0.59
C GLN A 88 -29.11 3.93 -0.30
N ALA A 89 -29.40 3.44 -1.51
CA ALA A 89 -30.37 4.05 -2.41
C ALA A 89 -31.82 3.97 -1.88
N LEU A 90 -32.14 2.94 -1.10
CA LEU A 90 -33.46 2.78 -0.46
C LEU A 90 -33.61 3.65 0.79
N SER A 91 -32.53 3.90 1.54
CA SER A 91 -32.54 4.81 2.71
C SER A 91 -32.49 6.30 2.35
N GLY A 92 -32.31 6.65 1.08
CA GLY A 92 -32.28 8.03 0.58
C GLY A 92 -33.64 8.60 0.15
N ARG A 93 -34.77 7.94 0.46
CA ARG A 93 -36.13 8.44 0.24
C ARG A 93 -36.83 8.80 1.54
#